data_AF-A0A0M9UCE8-F1
#
_entry.id   AF-A0A0M9UCE8-F1
#
_cell.length_a   1.000
_cell.length_b   1.000
_cell.length_c   1.000
_cell.angle_alpha   90.00
_cell.angle_beta   90.00
_cell.angle_gamma   90.00
#
_symmetry.space_group_name_H-M   'P 1'
#
loop_
_entity.id
_entity.type
_entity.pdbx_description
1 polymer ?
#
loop_
_entity_poly.entity_id
_entity_poly.type
_entity_poly.pdbx_seq_one_letter_code
_entity_poly.pdbx_strand_id
1 'polypeptide(L)'
;MATRKQEPTFVVLPNLPLRLIRTALGVALFFFAFYIGGHYLFGWVFPTPLALAHILITASGGVLLGWAFSRVWPLPPTVGFERVVRTCLLMVPALGIGIALHVWLQGPQPERALYLIFALAAWLGSGYIVRTT
;
A
#
# COMPACT_ATOMS: atom_id res chain seq x y z
N MET A 1 -32.64 -7.39 30.97
CA MET A 1 -31.17 -7.40 31.04
C MET A 1 -30.65 -6.74 29.77
N ALA A 2 -30.31 -5.45 29.82
CA ALA A 2 -29.91 -4.70 28.62
C ALA A 2 -28.46 -5.03 28.27
N THR A 3 -28.24 -5.65 27.11
CA THR A 3 -26.91 -5.83 26.53
C THR A 3 -26.30 -4.46 26.24
N ARG A 4 -25.34 -4.03 27.07
CA ARG A 4 -24.52 -2.85 26.82
C ARG A 4 -23.81 -3.06 25.48
N LYS A 5 -24.19 -2.31 24.44
CA LYS A 5 -23.43 -2.28 23.17
C LYS A 5 -22.01 -1.84 23.53
N GLN A 6 -21.06 -2.77 23.49
CA GLN A 6 -19.65 -2.44 23.62
C GLN A 6 -19.29 -1.53 22.44
N GLU A 7 -18.78 -0.33 22.76
CA GLU A 7 -18.31 0.56 21.72
C GLU A 7 -17.03 -0.02 21.12
N PRO A 8 -16.91 -0.03 19.79
CA PRO A 8 -15.75 -0.60 19.13
C PRO A 8 -14.49 0.15 19.55
N THR A 9 -13.57 -0.55 20.19
CA THR A 9 -12.29 0.04 20.61
C THR A 9 -11.28 -0.11 19.46
N PHE A 10 -10.48 0.92 19.20
CA PHE A 10 -9.47 0.91 18.13
C PHE A 10 -8.07 0.85 18.71
N VAL A 11 -7.24 -0.06 18.22
CA VAL A 11 -5.83 -0.18 18.61
C VAL A 11 -4.96 0.26 17.45
N VAL A 12 -4.18 1.32 17.69
CA VAL A 12 -3.10 1.76 16.80
C VAL A 12 -1.82 1.06 17.24
N LEU A 13 -1.10 0.45 16.29
CA LEU A 13 0.14 -0.22 16.63
C LEU A 13 1.19 0.77 17.20
N PRO A 14 1.99 0.37 18.20
CA PRO A 14 3.07 1.20 18.73
C PRO A 14 4.08 1.57 17.64
N ASN A 15 4.65 2.78 17.71
CA ASN A 15 5.63 3.30 16.75
C ASN A 15 5.11 3.34 15.30
N LEU A 16 3.82 3.65 15.13
CA LEU A 16 3.16 3.81 13.84
C LEU A 16 4.01 4.54 12.77
N PRO A 17 4.56 5.76 13.01
CA PRO A 17 5.30 6.46 11.96
C PRO A 17 6.53 5.67 11.49
N LEU A 18 7.27 5.05 12.40
CA LEU A 18 8.43 4.23 12.06
C LEU A 18 8.02 2.99 11.27
N ARG A 19 6.88 2.37 11.59
CA ARG A 19 6.34 1.22 10.84
C ARG A 19 5.91 1.61 9.43
N LEU A 20 5.27 2.77 9.26
CA LEU A 20 4.89 3.28 7.95
C LEU A 20 6.15 3.56 7.09
N ILE A 21 7.15 4.24 7.65
CA ILE A 21 8.43 4.50 6.98
C ILE A 21 9.11 3.18 6.61
N ARG A 22 9.21 2.24 7.55
CA ARG A 22 9.81 0.91 7.31
C ARG A 22 9.11 0.19 6.16
N THR A 23 7.79 0.26 6.06
CA THR A 23 7.04 -0.40 4.99
C THR A 23 7.18 0.30 3.66
N ALA A 24 7.13 1.63 3.63
CA ALA A 24 7.38 2.38 2.40
C ALA A 24 8.79 2.08 1.85
N LEU A 25 9.82 2.12 2.70
CA LEU A 25 11.19 1.79 2.34
C LEU A 25 11.35 0.31 1.96
N GLY A 26 10.70 -0.61 2.69
CA GLY A 26 10.76 -2.04 2.40
C GLY A 26 10.15 -2.39 1.04
N VAL A 27 8.99 -1.82 0.72
CA VAL A 27 8.35 -1.99 -0.60
C VAL A 27 9.22 -1.37 -1.69
N ALA A 28 9.71 -0.14 -1.50
CA ALA A 28 10.57 0.53 -2.47
C ALA A 28 11.85 -0.29 -2.73
N LEU A 29 12.54 -0.72 -1.67
CA LEU A 29 13.77 -1.52 -1.76
C LEU A 29 13.53 -2.86 -2.46
N PHE A 30 12.43 -3.54 -2.16
CA PHE A 30 12.04 -4.77 -2.84
C PHE A 30 11.92 -4.53 -4.35
N PHE A 31 11.22 -3.47 -4.76
CA PHE A 31 11.06 -3.17 -6.19
C PHE A 31 12.35 -2.64 -6.84
N PHE A 32 13.21 -1.94 -6.11
CA PHE A 32 14.55 -1.58 -6.61
C PHE A 32 15.34 -2.83 -6.96
N ALA A 33 15.42 -3.78 -6.03
CA ALA A 33 16.09 -5.05 -6.25
C ALA A 33 15.42 -5.86 -7.38
N PHE A 34 14.09 -5.85 -7.46
CA PHE A 34 13.35 -6.53 -8.52
C PHE A 34 13.67 -5.99 -9.92
N TYR A 35 13.66 -4.66 -10.12
CA TYR A 35 13.94 -4.07 -11.44
C TYR A 35 15.42 -4.13 -11.80
N ILE A 36 16.33 -3.98 -10.83
CA ILE A 36 17.78 -4.17 -11.06
C ILE A 36 18.06 -5.63 -11.39
N GLY A 37 17.50 -6.57 -10.62
CA GLY A 37 17.61 -8.00 -10.88
C GLY A 37 17.03 -8.37 -12.24
N GLY A 38 15.87 -7.81 -12.60
CA GLY A 38 15.26 -8.03 -13.90
C GLY A 38 16.08 -7.50 -15.07
N HIS A 39 16.82 -6.40 -14.90
CA HIS A 39 17.80 -5.93 -15.88
C HIS A 39 18.88 -6.99 -16.11
N TYR A 40 19.51 -7.50 -15.05
CA TYR A 40 20.62 -8.45 -15.17
C TYR A 40 20.18 -9.87 -15.59
N LEU A 41 18.98 -10.29 -15.22
CA LEU A 41 18.48 -11.65 -15.50
C LEU A 41 17.71 -11.75 -16.82
N PHE A 42 16.97 -10.71 -17.21
CA PHE A 42 16.04 -10.75 -18.34
C PHE A 42 16.31 -9.66 -19.39
N GLY A 43 17.33 -8.83 -19.20
CA GLY A 43 17.68 -7.76 -20.14
C GLY A 43 16.69 -6.59 -20.16
N TRP A 44 15.90 -6.38 -19.11
CA TRP A 44 15.03 -5.20 -18.99
C TRP A 44 15.83 -3.91 -19.02
N VAL A 45 15.19 -2.77 -19.32
CA VAL A 45 15.87 -1.47 -19.28
C VAL A 45 16.34 -1.16 -17.86
N PHE A 46 17.60 -0.71 -17.72
CA PHE A 46 18.16 -0.37 -16.42
C PHE A 46 17.32 0.72 -15.73
N PRO A 47 16.93 0.57 -14.45
CA PRO A 47 16.14 1.57 -13.76
C PRO A 47 16.96 2.83 -13.49
N THR A 48 16.61 3.93 -14.15
CA THR A 48 17.25 5.24 -13.93
C THR A 48 17.02 5.74 -12.50
N PRO A 49 17.86 6.66 -11.97
CA PRO A 49 17.63 7.26 -10.66
C PRO A 49 16.24 7.89 -10.52
N LEU A 50 15.72 8.49 -11.59
CA LEU A 50 14.38 9.04 -11.63
C LEU A 50 13.31 7.94 -11.51
N ALA A 51 13.49 6.79 -12.17
CA ALA A 51 12.58 5.67 -12.02
C ALA A 51 12.57 5.11 -10.59
N LEU A 52 13.73 5.06 -9.92
CA LEU A 52 13.82 4.69 -8.51
C LEU A 52 13.08 5.70 -7.61
N ALA A 53 13.20 7.00 -7.89
CA ALA A 53 12.43 8.04 -7.20
C ALA A 53 10.91 7.85 -7.41
N HIS A 54 10.47 7.54 -8.63
CA HIS A 54 9.06 7.25 -8.92
C HIS A 54 8.54 6.04 -8.12
N ILE A 55 9.31 4.96 -8.01
CA ILE A 55 8.96 3.80 -7.19
C ILE A 55 8.85 4.20 -5.71
N LEU A 56 9.78 5.00 -5.18
CA LEU A 56 9.75 5.45 -3.79
C LEU A 56 8.52 6.32 -3.51
N ILE A 57 8.21 7.28 -4.39
CA ILE A 57 7.02 8.13 -4.30
C ILE A 57 5.76 7.28 -4.34
N THR A 58 5.70 6.32 -5.26
CA THR A 58 4.57 5.40 -5.44
C THR A 58 4.34 4.52 -4.22
N ALA A 59 5.41 3.90 -3.69
CA ALA A 59 5.34 3.08 -2.49
C ALA A 59 4.92 3.91 -1.27
N SER A 60 5.49 5.11 -1.10
CA SER A 60 5.14 6.01 0.01
C SER A 60 3.69 6.47 -0.07
N GLY A 61 3.24 6.91 -1.25
CA GLY A 61 1.87 7.33 -1.51
C GLY A 61 0.86 6.19 -1.28
N GLY A 62 1.19 4.98 -1.73
CA GLY A 62 0.38 3.79 -1.47
C GLY A 62 0.25 3.53 0.03
N VAL A 63 1.38 3.46 0.77
CA VAL A 63 1.35 3.25 2.24
C VAL A 63 0.51 4.30 2.96
N LEU A 64 0.64 5.59 2.57
CA LEU A 64 -0.14 6.68 3.15
C LEU A 64 -1.63 6.54 2.85
N LEU A 65 -2.01 6.17 1.63
CA LEU A 65 -3.41 5.88 1.29
C LEU A 65 -3.95 4.71 2.12
N GLY A 66 -3.19 3.63 2.21
CA GLY A 66 -3.56 2.46 3.01
C GLY A 66 -3.80 2.81 4.47
N TRP A 67 -2.89 3.59 5.05
CA TRP A 67 -3.01 4.11 6.40
C TRP A 67 -4.27 4.99 6.55
N ALA A 68 -4.48 5.95 5.65
CA ALA A 68 -5.65 6.82 5.67
C ALA A 68 -6.96 6.02 5.54
N PHE A 69 -7.00 5.04 4.65
CA PHE A 69 -8.12 4.11 4.52
C PHE A 69 -8.39 3.36 5.82
N SER A 70 -7.34 2.88 6.50
CA SER A 70 -7.48 2.18 7.79
C SER A 70 -8.02 3.05 8.93
N ARG A 71 -7.98 4.38 8.81
CA ARG A 71 -8.63 5.31 9.76
C ARG A 71 -10.15 5.30 9.62
N VAL A 72 -10.64 5.12 8.40
CA VAL A 72 -12.08 5.08 8.08
C VAL A 72 -12.62 3.66 8.24
N TRP A 73 -11.88 2.67 7.72
CA TRP A 73 -12.23 1.26 7.80
C TRP A 73 -11.07 0.45 8.40
N PRO A 74 -10.98 0.36 9.74
CA PRO A 74 -9.92 -0.38 10.41
C PRO A 74 -9.99 -1.88 10.11
N LEU A 75 -8.88 -2.58 10.31
CA LEU A 75 -8.81 -4.02 10.07
C LEU A 75 -9.69 -4.76 11.10
N PRO A 76 -10.59 -5.66 10.66
CA PRO A 76 -11.44 -6.40 11.59
C PRO A 76 -10.63 -7.44 12.38
N PRO A 77 -11.04 -7.73 13.63
CA PRO A 77 -10.30 -8.62 14.53
C PRO A 77 -10.27 -10.06 14.02
N THR A 78 -11.37 -10.52 13.44
CA THR A 78 -11.50 -11.87 12.90
C THR A 78 -11.16 -11.90 11.40
N VAL A 79 -10.66 -13.05 10.96
CA VAL A 79 -10.60 -13.37 9.53
C VAL A 79 -12.01 -13.72 9.06
N GLY A 80 -12.43 -13.18 7.92
CA GLY A 80 -13.78 -13.40 7.40
C GLY A 80 -14.09 -12.53 6.18
N PHE A 81 -15.36 -12.56 5.76
CA PHE A 81 -15.83 -11.86 4.57
C PHE A 81 -15.58 -10.35 4.61
N GLU A 82 -15.67 -9.73 5.80
CA GLU A 82 -15.36 -8.31 5.98
C GLU A 82 -13.94 -7.95 5.53
N ARG A 83 -12.93 -8.81 5.78
CA ARG A 83 -11.56 -8.56 5.31
C ARG A 83 -11.46 -8.58 3.79
N VAL A 84 -12.22 -9.45 3.14
CA VAL A 84 -12.24 -9.56 1.67
C VAL A 84 -12.87 -8.30 1.09
N VAL A 85 -14.05 -7.92 1.57
CA VAL A 85 -14.75 -6.70 1.13
C VAL A 85 -13.88 -5.47 1.35
N ARG A 86 -13.29 -5.34 2.52
CA ARG A 86 -12.34 -4.26 2.84
C ARG A 86 -11.17 -4.21 1.86
N THR A 87 -10.60 -5.37 1.53
CA THR A 87 -9.48 -5.44 0.58
C THR A 87 -9.94 -5.00 -0.81
N CYS A 88 -11.08 -5.48 -1.30
CA CYS A 88 -11.64 -5.05 -2.58
C CYS A 88 -11.91 -3.54 -2.61
N LEU A 89 -12.53 -3.00 -1.55
CA LEU A 89 -12.82 -1.57 -1.41
C LEU A 89 -11.56 -0.71 -1.37
N LEU A 90 -10.44 -1.22 -0.88
CA LEU A 90 -9.16 -0.53 -0.92
C LEU A 90 -8.47 -0.67 -2.28
N MET A 91 -8.47 -1.87 -2.86
CA MET A 91 -7.73 -2.15 -4.09
C MET A 91 -8.27 -1.38 -5.29
N VAL A 92 -9.59 -1.27 -5.45
CA VAL A 92 -10.20 -0.54 -6.57
C VAL A 92 -9.74 0.93 -6.63
N PRO A 93 -9.90 1.75 -5.56
CA PRO A 93 -9.40 3.12 -5.59
C PRO A 93 -7.88 3.20 -5.60
N ALA A 94 -7.17 2.27 -4.94
CA ALA A 94 -5.71 2.25 -4.98
C ALA A 94 -5.17 2.00 -6.41
N LEU A 95 -5.78 1.09 -7.17
CA LEU A 95 -5.43 0.86 -8.57
C LEU A 95 -5.76 2.09 -9.42
N GLY A 96 -6.94 2.69 -9.26
CA GLY A 96 -7.32 3.90 -10.00
C GLY A 96 -6.36 5.08 -9.75
N ILE A 97 -6.04 5.35 -8.48
CA ILE A 97 -5.06 6.38 -8.10
C ILE A 97 -3.67 6.00 -8.59
N GLY A 98 -3.27 4.73 -8.49
CA GLY A 98 -2.00 4.23 -8.97
C GLY A 98 -1.81 4.40 -10.48
N ILE A 99 -2.88 4.21 -11.27
CA ILE A 99 -2.88 4.46 -12.72
C ILE A 99 -2.76 5.96 -12.99
N ALA A 100 -3.51 6.80 -12.28
CA ALA A 100 -3.40 8.25 -12.43
C ALA A 100 -1.99 8.74 -12.10
N LEU A 101 -1.40 8.24 -11.01
CA LEU A 101 -0.03 8.54 -10.60
C LEU A 101 1.00 8.03 -11.61
N HIS A 102 0.79 6.83 -12.16
CA HIS A 102 1.61 6.30 -13.25
C HIS A 102 1.63 7.26 -14.43
N VAL A 103 0.45 7.62 -14.95
CA VAL A 103 0.31 8.49 -16.11
C VAL A 103 0.95 9.85 -15.85
N TRP A 104 0.85 10.37 -14.63
CA TRP A 104 1.46 11.64 -14.25
C TRP A 104 3.00 11.57 -14.16
N LEU A 105 3.58 10.49 -13.64
CA LEU A 105 5.03 10.36 -13.43
C LEU A 105 5.79 9.83 -14.65
N GLN A 106 5.22 8.86 -15.38
CA GLN A 106 5.90 8.13 -16.47
C GLN A 106 5.25 8.36 -17.84
N GLY A 107 4.14 9.11 -17.89
CA GLY A 107 3.35 9.23 -19.11
C GLY A 107 2.55 7.95 -19.41
N PRO A 108 1.95 7.85 -20.60
CA PRO A 108 1.07 6.75 -20.97
C PRO A 108 1.80 5.43 -21.28
N GLN A 109 3.13 5.42 -21.32
CA GLN A 109 3.89 4.20 -21.61
C GLN A 109 4.05 3.34 -20.34
N PRO A 110 3.63 2.08 -20.36
CA PRO A 110 3.71 1.20 -19.19
C PRO A 110 5.09 0.52 -19.12
N GLU A 111 6.16 1.28 -18.85
CA GLU A 111 7.47 0.66 -18.62
C GLU A 111 7.53 -0.13 -17.31
N ARG A 112 6.74 0.27 -16.30
CA ARG A 112 6.76 -0.27 -14.94
C ARG A 112 5.35 -0.35 -14.40
N ALA A 113 5.04 -1.37 -13.62
CA ALA A 113 3.70 -1.53 -13.05
C ALA A 113 3.50 -0.66 -11.79
N LEU A 114 3.68 0.66 -11.88
CA LEU A 114 3.57 1.58 -10.73
C LEU A 114 2.22 1.47 -10.02
N TYR A 115 1.14 1.30 -10.77
CA TYR A 115 -0.19 1.11 -10.20
C TYR A 115 -0.30 -0.16 -9.32
N LEU A 116 0.41 -1.24 -9.66
CA LEU A 116 0.47 -2.45 -8.82
C LEU A 116 1.33 -2.22 -7.56
N ILE A 117 2.46 -1.52 -7.70
CA ILE A 117 3.29 -1.13 -6.56
C ILE A 117 2.46 -0.30 -5.57
N PHE A 118 1.71 0.67 -6.09
CA PHE A 118 0.85 1.54 -5.31
C PHE A 118 -0.24 0.75 -4.58
N ALA A 119 -0.95 -0.13 -5.29
CA ALA A 119 -1.99 -0.97 -4.71
C ALA A 119 -1.46 -1.91 -3.63
N LEU A 120 -0.32 -2.57 -3.87
CA LEU A 120 0.34 -3.42 -2.88
C LEU A 120 0.77 -2.63 -1.65
N ALA A 121 1.39 -1.46 -1.85
CA ALA A 121 1.80 -0.57 -0.76
C ALA A 121 0.60 -0.09 0.07
N ALA A 122 -0.51 0.25 -0.58
CA ALA A 122 -1.76 0.60 0.09
C ALA A 122 -2.33 -0.57 0.90
N TRP A 123 -2.32 -1.77 0.33
CA TRP A 123 -2.75 -2.96 1.05
C TRP A 123 -1.96 -3.16 2.34
N LEU A 124 -0.62 -3.13 2.26
CA LEU A 124 0.28 -3.27 3.41
C LEU A 124 0.11 -2.13 4.43
N GLY A 125 0.02 -0.89 3.96
CA GLY A 125 -0.21 0.29 4.80
C GLY A 125 -1.54 0.26 5.55
N SER A 126 -2.54 -0.46 5.04
CA SER A 126 -3.85 -0.58 5.67
C SER A 126 -3.89 -1.49 6.89
N GLY A 127 -2.81 -2.23 7.19
CA GLY A 127 -2.78 -3.22 8.27
C GLY A 127 -2.49 -2.66 9.67
N TYR A 128 -2.23 -1.36 9.83
CA TYR A 128 -1.70 -0.80 11.08
C TYR A 128 -2.73 -0.35 12.13
N ILE A 129 -4.01 -0.35 11.78
CA ILE A 129 -5.09 0.05 12.67
C ILE A 129 -6.08 -1.11 12.74
N VAL A 130 -6.23 -1.67 13.93
CA VAL A 130 -7.04 -2.86 14.17
C VAL A 130 -8.21 -2.50 15.07
N ARG A 131 -9.40 -2.98 14.73
CA ARG A 131 -10.56 -2.93 15.60
C ARG A 131 -10.47 -4.07 16.60
N THR A 132 -10.44 -3.75 17.88
CA THR A 132 -10.69 -4.72 18.95
C THR A 132 -12.19 -4.76 19.20
N THR A 133 -12.74 -5.97 19.31
CA THR A 133 -14.17 -6.25 19.61
C THR A 133 -14.79 -5.24 20.56
#